data_AF-E9HH40-F1
#
_entry.id   AF-E9HH40-F1
#
_cell.length_a   1.000
_cell.length_b   1.000
_cell.length_c   1.000
_cell.angle_alpha   90.00
_cell.angle_beta   90.00
_cell.angle_gamma   90.00
#
_symmetry.space_group_name_H-M   'P 1'
#
loop_
_entity.id
_entity.type
_entity.pdbx_description
1 polymer ?
#
loop_
_entity_poly.entity_id
_entity_poly.type
_entity_poly.pdbx_seq_one_letter_code
_entity_poly.pdbx_strand_id
1 'polypeptide(L)'
;MSPYFTFFRKLTIRSKDFSIYCKPDAHHGAILKITQTNAGAPGGKTVVNKIYATLDVATELCERLNALEQLYRESHPLPRNGRLHFEEIVEQDSTYKLDFSVKEYRQNLEMTQSKKILTRGPCDSINIPDVGEFRRELLQLVEELSNNYLTLKIETADHSGFSKVIRGNRVAVIYCPVRPWPWTRSYPTEVLLFDPILVELILFDRDVKKIREHCDRTYPDLMVDAYVDMNYDHNEWNIFYENLKIRWIRRGQQFRINEHLGTLSLKHEDHWFTA
;
A
#
# COMPACT_ATOMS: atom_id res chain seq x y z
N MET A 1 1.88 -25.70 -9.90
CA MET A 1 1.02 -24.51 -10.11
C MET A 1 0.85 -24.28 -11.62
N SER A 2 -0.29 -23.77 -12.07
CA SER A 2 -0.56 -23.52 -13.49
C SER A 2 0.48 -22.55 -14.09
N PRO A 3 1.10 -22.85 -15.24
CA PRO A 3 2.07 -21.95 -15.88
C PRO A 3 1.39 -20.76 -16.58
N TYR A 4 0.06 -20.75 -16.66
CA TYR A 4 -0.73 -19.78 -17.43
C TYR A 4 -1.40 -18.73 -16.56
N PHE A 5 -1.57 -17.54 -17.14
CA PHE A 5 -2.40 -16.49 -16.56
C PHE A 5 -3.88 -16.89 -16.62
N THR A 6 -4.52 -16.95 -15.46
CA THR A 6 -5.95 -17.20 -15.32
C THR A 6 -6.70 -15.89 -15.15
N PHE A 7 -7.84 -15.74 -15.83
CA PHE A 7 -8.70 -14.57 -15.64
C PHE A 7 -9.13 -14.48 -14.18
N PHE A 8 -9.03 -13.29 -13.60
CA PHE A 8 -9.33 -13.05 -12.20
C PHE A 8 -10.51 -12.10 -12.04
N ARG A 9 -10.45 -10.91 -12.66
CA ARG A 9 -11.49 -9.88 -12.52
C ARG A 9 -11.51 -8.93 -13.72
N LYS A 10 -12.68 -8.37 -14.03
CA LYS A 10 -12.82 -7.23 -14.93
C LYS A 10 -13.15 -5.98 -14.11
N LEU A 11 -12.51 -4.86 -14.44
CA LEU A 11 -12.79 -3.54 -13.89
C LEU A 11 -13.23 -2.62 -15.02
N THR A 12 -14.22 -1.78 -14.75
CA THR A 12 -14.61 -0.70 -15.66
C THR A 12 -14.45 0.61 -14.92
N ILE A 13 -13.56 1.47 -15.41
CA ILE A 13 -13.25 2.77 -14.81
C ILE A 13 -13.54 3.83 -15.85
N ARG A 14 -14.56 4.64 -15.57
CA ARG A 14 -15.12 5.58 -16.54
C ARG A 14 -15.46 4.86 -17.86
N SER A 15 -14.81 5.23 -18.96
CA SER A 15 -15.02 4.65 -20.30
C SER A 15 -14.02 3.54 -20.66
N LYS A 16 -13.22 3.05 -19.71
CA LYS A 16 -12.16 2.09 -19.97
C LYS A 16 -12.34 0.79 -19.22
N ASP A 17 -12.15 -0.31 -19.96
CA ASP A 17 -12.22 -1.66 -19.44
C ASP A 17 -10.82 -2.22 -19.21
N PHE A 18 -10.60 -2.73 -18.00
CA PHE A 18 -9.40 -3.45 -17.60
C PHE A 18 -9.77 -4.90 -17.29
N SER A 19 -9.01 -5.86 -17.83
CA SER A 19 -9.09 -7.25 -17.43
C SER A 19 -7.81 -7.63 -16.69
N ILE A 20 -7.99 -8.23 -15.53
CA ILE A 20 -6.92 -8.66 -14.64
C ILE A 20 -6.82 -10.17 -14.73
N TYR A 21 -5.62 -10.64 -14.96
CA TYR A 21 -5.27 -12.04 -14.91
C TYR A 21 -4.18 -12.24 -13.85
N CYS A 22 -4.20 -13.38 -13.18
CA CYS A 22 -3.19 -13.74 -12.19
C CYS A 22 -2.46 -15.02 -12.60
N LYS A 23 -1.19 -15.12 -12.22
CA LYS A 23 -0.39 -16.33 -12.31
C LYS A 23 0.34 -16.52 -10.98
N PRO A 24 0.19 -17.66 -10.29
CA PRO A 24 0.97 -17.94 -9.08
C PRO A 24 2.47 -17.94 -9.37
N ASP A 25 3.26 -17.43 -8.44
CA ASP A 25 4.71 -17.34 -8.56
C ASP A 25 5.39 -17.64 -7.21
N ALA A 26 6.46 -18.44 -7.23
CA ALA A 26 7.11 -18.90 -6.00
C ALA A 26 7.84 -17.79 -5.24
N HIS A 27 8.31 -16.75 -5.92
CA HIS A 27 9.08 -15.66 -5.32
C HIS A 27 8.20 -14.45 -5.01
N HIS A 28 7.24 -14.16 -5.88
CA HIS A 28 6.40 -12.97 -5.77
C HIS A 28 4.99 -13.25 -5.25
N GLY A 29 4.68 -14.51 -4.91
CA GLY A 29 3.33 -14.99 -4.57
C GLY A 29 2.44 -15.09 -5.81
N ALA A 30 2.21 -13.96 -6.47
CA ALA A 30 1.51 -13.89 -7.75
C ALA A 30 2.07 -12.79 -8.66
N ILE A 31 1.91 -13.01 -9.97
CA ILE A 31 2.15 -12.01 -11.00
C ILE A 31 0.79 -11.65 -11.62
N LEU A 32 0.52 -10.36 -11.64
CA LEU A 32 -0.65 -9.76 -12.27
C LEU A 32 -0.33 -9.43 -13.72
N LYS A 33 -1.29 -9.67 -14.61
CA LYS A 33 -1.34 -9.11 -15.96
C LYS A 33 -2.58 -8.25 -16.05
N ILE A 34 -2.39 -6.95 -16.23
CA ILE A 34 -3.45 -5.96 -16.34
C ILE A 34 -3.54 -5.55 -17.80
N THR A 35 -4.66 -5.86 -18.44
CA THR A 35 -4.90 -5.54 -19.85
C THR A 35 -5.96 -4.46 -19.96
N GLN A 36 -5.68 -3.37 -20.67
CA GLN A 36 -6.66 -2.35 -21.02
C GLN A 36 -7.18 -2.61 -22.43
N THR A 37 -8.49 -2.58 -22.58
CA THR A 37 -9.16 -2.70 -23.88
C THR A 37 -9.66 -1.33 -24.31
N ASN A 38 -9.22 -0.83 -25.45
CA ASN A 38 -9.78 0.39 -26.03
C ASN A 38 -10.97 0.03 -26.93
N ALA A 39 -12.18 0.36 -26.49
CA ALA A 39 -13.34 0.37 -27.37
C ALA A 39 -13.16 1.54 -28.37
N GLY A 40 -13.05 1.24 -29.67
CA GLY A 40 -13.08 2.27 -30.73
C GLY A 40 -11.83 2.45 -31.60
N ALA A 41 -10.91 1.48 -31.67
CA ALA A 41 -9.85 1.56 -32.69
C ALA A 41 -10.47 1.48 -34.12
N PRO A 42 -10.10 2.36 -35.06
CA PRO A 42 -10.59 2.31 -36.43
C PRO A 42 -10.23 0.94 -37.05
N GLY A 43 -11.24 0.20 -37.50
CA GLY A 43 -11.05 -1.11 -38.15
C GLY A 43 -11.28 -2.36 -37.28
N GLY A 44 -11.95 -2.24 -36.12
CA GLY A 44 -12.47 -3.40 -35.39
C GLY A 44 -11.44 -4.27 -34.66
N LYS A 45 -10.16 -3.88 -34.65
CA LYS A 45 -9.13 -4.53 -33.82
C LYS A 45 -9.08 -3.86 -32.45
N THR A 46 -9.55 -4.54 -31.41
CA THR A 46 -9.35 -4.12 -30.02
C THR A 46 -7.85 -4.07 -29.72
N VAL A 47 -7.30 -2.86 -29.63
CA VAL A 47 -5.92 -2.69 -29.14
C VAL A 47 -5.92 -3.03 -27.65
N VAL A 48 -5.23 -4.11 -27.31
CA VAL A 48 -5.07 -4.57 -25.94
C VAL A 48 -3.69 -4.17 -25.45
N ASN A 49 -3.64 -3.04 -24.75
CA ASN A 49 -2.43 -2.66 -24.03
C ASN A 49 -2.34 -3.48 -22.75
N LYS A 50 -1.13 -3.83 -22.31
CA LYS A 50 -0.96 -4.67 -21.11
C LYS A 50 0.30 -4.35 -20.34
N ILE A 51 0.21 -4.44 -19.02
CA ILE A 51 1.37 -4.45 -18.15
C ILE A 51 1.34 -5.70 -17.27
N TYR A 52 2.51 -6.07 -16.76
CA TYR A 52 2.67 -7.13 -15.79
C TYR A 52 3.23 -6.53 -14.51
N ALA A 53 2.70 -6.89 -13.34
CA ALA A 53 3.19 -6.42 -12.05
C ALA A 53 3.28 -7.59 -11.07
N THR A 54 4.31 -7.63 -10.24
CA THR A 54 4.35 -8.50 -9.06
C THR A 54 3.41 -7.96 -7.98
N LEU A 55 3.08 -8.75 -6.96
CA LEU A 55 2.30 -8.25 -5.82
C LEU A 55 2.99 -7.09 -5.11
N ASP A 56 4.32 -7.11 -5.00
CA ASP A 56 5.08 -6.01 -4.38
C ASP A 56 4.93 -4.70 -5.17
N VAL A 57 5.03 -4.76 -6.51
CA VAL A 57 4.84 -3.61 -7.41
C VAL A 57 3.40 -3.13 -7.34
N ALA A 58 2.42 -4.03 -7.34
CA ALA A 58 1.02 -3.65 -7.26
C ALA A 58 0.69 -2.97 -5.93
N THR A 59 1.30 -3.44 -4.83
CA THR A 59 1.17 -2.80 -3.52
C THR A 59 1.83 -1.42 -3.52
N GLU A 60 3.04 -1.27 -4.07
CA GLU A 60 3.68 0.04 -4.19
C GLU A 60 2.88 0.98 -5.09
N LEU A 61 2.31 0.47 -6.18
CA LEU A 61 1.43 1.23 -7.06
C LEU A 61 0.21 1.76 -6.32
N CYS A 62 -0.43 1.00 -5.42
CA CYS A 62 -1.51 1.51 -4.56
C CYS A 62 -1.06 2.72 -3.73
N GLU A 63 0.17 2.71 -3.19
CA GLU A 63 0.73 3.81 -2.41
C GLU A 63 0.98 5.04 -3.29
N ARG A 64 1.57 4.85 -4.47
CA ARG A 64 1.79 5.92 -5.46
C ARG A 64 0.48 6.55 -5.92
N LEU A 65 -0.51 5.74 -6.26
CA LEU A 65 -1.84 6.22 -6.67
C LEU A 65 -2.53 7.01 -5.57
N ASN A 66 -2.32 6.67 -4.29
CA ASN A 66 -2.86 7.46 -3.17
C ASN A 66 -2.24 8.86 -3.12
N ALA A 67 -0.92 8.95 -3.29
CA ALA A 67 -0.21 10.23 -3.33
C ALA A 67 -0.65 11.08 -4.53
N LEU A 68 -0.81 10.47 -5.71
CA LEU A 68 -1.33 11.14 -6.89
C LEU A 68 -2.78 11.63 -6.72
N GLU A 69 -3.63 10.83 -6.04
CA GLU A 69 -5.00 11.22 -5.70
C GLU A 69 -5.02 12.46 -4.78
N GLN A 70 -4.12 12.53 -3.80
CA GLN A 70 -3.96 13.70 -2.92
C GLN A 70 -3.48 14.93 -3.70
N LEU A 71 -2.40 14.78 -4.49
CA LEU A 71 -1.87 15.84 -5.34
C LEU A 71 -2.93 16.41 -6.28
N TYR A 72 -3.78 15.55 -6.87
CA TYR A 72 -4.87 15.99 -7.74
C TYR A 72 -5.88 16.88 -7.01
N ARG A 73 -6.24 16.53 -5.77
CA ARG A 73 -7.17 17.34 -4.94
C ARG A 73 -6.57 18.69 -4.61
N GLU A 74 -5.28 18.74 -4.29
CA GLU A 74 -4.55 19.97 -3.95
C GLU A 74 -4.31 20.89 -5.15
N SER A 75 -4.25 20.33 -6.36
CA SER A 75 -3.95 21.08 -7.60
C SER A 75 -5.14 21.89 -8.15
N HIS A 76 -6.21 22.09 -7.39
CA HIS A 76 -7.38 22.85 -7.84
C HIS A 76 -7.18 24.37 -7.69
N PRO A 77 -7.58 25.19 -8.68
CA PRO A 77 -8.26 24.82 -9.93
C PRO A 77 -7.31 24.20 -10.96
N LEU A 78 -7.80 23.17 -11.67
CA LEU A 78 -6.99 22.40 -12.62
C LEU A 78 -6.74 23.16 -13.94
N PRO A 79 -5.54 23.02 -14.54
CA PRO A 79 -5.28 23.54 -15.89
C PRO A 79 -6.08 22.77 -16.94
N ARG A 80 -6.33 23.38 -18.12
CA ARG A 80 -7.02 22.69 -19.23
C ARG A 80 -6.29 21.44 -19.66
N ASN A 81 -4.99 21.56 -19.91
CA ASN A 81 -4.09 20.45 -20.22
C ASN A 81 -2.75 20.73 -19.53
N GLY A 82 -2.08 19.68 -19.06
CA GLY A 82 -0.76 19.83 -18.47
C GLY A 82 -0.29 18.56 -17.76
N ARG A 83 1.02 18.47 -17.53
CA ARG A 83 1.59 17.42 -16.69
C ARG A 83 1.55 17.90 -15.24
N LEU A 84 1.04 17.07 -14.32
CA LEU A 84 1.05 17.35 -12.88
C LEU A 84 2.23 16.69 -12.18
N HIS A 85 2.57 15.45 -12.55
CA HIS A 85 3.60 14.70 -11.85
C HIS A 85 4.23 13.63 -12.73
N PHE A 86 5.45 13.26 -12.37
CA PHE A 86 6.14 12.10 -12.95
C PHE A 86 6.98 11.40 -11.91
N GLU A 87 6.85 10.09 -11.87
CA GLU A 87 7.69 9.22 -11.05
C GLU A 87 7.89 7.87 -11.74
N GLU A 88 8.84 7.09 -11.20
CA GLU A 88 9.13 5.74 -11.67
C GLU A 88 9.13 4.76 -10.49
N ILE A 89 8.56 3.58 -10.71
CA ILE A 89 8.76 2.40 -9.85
C ILE A 89 9.82 1.54 -10.53
N VAL A 90 10.98 1.41 -9.88
CA VAL A 90 12.13 0.67 -10.41
C VAL A 90 12.29 -0.62 -9.64
N GLU A 91 12.07 -1.74 -10.32
CA GLU A 91 12.38 -3.08 -9.84
C GLU A 91 13.57 -3.66 -10.60
N GLN A 92 14.16 -4.71 -10.02
CA GLN A 92 15.23 -5.48 -10.65
C GLN A 92 14.88 -5.89 -12.10
N ASP A 93 13.65 -6.35 -12.31
CA ASP A 93 13.20 -6.93 -13.58
C ASP A 93 12.28 -6.03 -14.42
N SER A 94 11.81 -4.91 -13.88
CA SER A 94 10.86 -4.04 -14.57
C SER A 94 10.91 -2.60 -14.09
N THR A 95 10.60 -1.67 -14.99
CA THR A 95 10.50 -0.24 -14.67
C THR A 95 9.17 0.28 -15.17
N TYR A 96 8.40 0.88 -14.25
CA TYR A 96 7.09 1.45 -14.50
C TYR A 96 7.18 2.95 -14.40
N LYS A 97 6.88 3.65 -15.49
CA LYS A 97 6.85 5.10 -15.55
C LYS A 97 5.41 5.56 -15.34
N LEU A 98 5.19 6.43 -14.36
CA LEU A 98 3.89 6.98 -14.01
C LEU A 98 3.86 8.45 -14.45
N ASP A 99 3.18 8.73 -15.56
CA ASP A 99 3.00 10.09 -16.08
C ASP A 99 1.60 10.60 -15.74
N PHE A 100 1.50 11.43 -14.71
CA PHE A 100 0.24 11.97 -14.24
C PHE A 100 0.00 13.35 -14.85
N SER A 101 -1.11 13.47 -15.58
CA SER A 101 -1.46 14.64 -16.37
C SER A 101 -2.92 15.00 -16.20
N VAL A 102 -3.26 16.23 -16.58
CA VAL A 102 -4.63 16.68 -16.78
C VAL A 102 -4.85 16.83 -18.27
N LYS A 103 -5.97 16.29 -18.76
CA LYS A 103 -6.46 16.44 -20.13
C LYS A 103 -7.92 16.88 -20.06
N GLU A 104 -8.22 18.02 -20.67
CA GLU A 104 -9.56 18.66 -20.62
C GLU A 104 -10.11 18.79 -19.19
N TYR A 105 -9.29 19.31 -18.27
CA TYR A 105 -9.62 19.49 -16.85
C TYR A 105 -9.90 18.18 -16.08
N ARG A 106 -9.54 17.02 -16.65
CA ARG A 106 -9.67 15.70 -16.00
C ARG A 106 -8.31 15.05 -15.82
N GLN A 107 -8.13 14.38 -14.69
CA GLN A 107 -6.96 13.54 -14.45
C GLN A 107 -6.80 12.45 -15.52
N ASN A 108 -5.55 12.11 -15.78
CA ASN A 108 -5.14 11.09 -16.72
C ASN A 108 -3.76 10.56 -16.31
N LEU A 109 -3.68 9.30 -15.90
CA LEU A 109 -2.41 8.63 -15.61
C LEU A 109 -2.04 7.69 -16.76
N GLU A 110 -0.89 7.90 -17.38
CA GLU A 110 -0.27 6.91 -18.27
C GLU A 110 0.80 6.13 -17.52
N MET A 111 0.62 4.81 -17.43
CA MET A 111 1.58 3.90 -16.82
C MET A 111 2.25 3.07 -17.90
N THR A 112 3.55 3.27 -18.09
CA THR A 112 4.35 2.58 -19.10
C THR A 112 5.31 1.58 -18.46
N GLN A 113 5.23 0.31 -18.85
CA GLN A 113 6.22 -0.70 -18.46
C GLN A 113 7.31 -0.78 -19.54
N SER A 114 8.50 -0.26 -19.23
CA SER A 114 9.59 -0.09 -20.21
C SER A 114 10.66 -1.19 -20.17
N LYS A 115 10.91 -1.78 -19.00
CA LYS A 115 11.75 -2.97 -18.82
C LYS A 115 10.83 -4.16 -18.50
N LYS A 116 10.95 -5.27 -19.24
CA LYS A 116 10.11 -6.47 -19.10
C LYS A 116 10.97 -7.74 -19.06
N ILE A 117 11.88 -7.89 -18.08
CA ILE A 117 12.67 -9.12 -17.98
C ILE A 117 11.75 -10.32 -17.68
N LEU A 118 10.75 -10.12 -16.81
CA LEU A 118 9.77 -11.16 -16.43
C LEU A 118 8.97 -11.73 -17.61
N THR A 119 8.75 -10.95 -18.68
CA THR A 119 7.87 -11.37 -19.80
C THR A 119 8.47 -11.25 -21.19
N ARG A 120 9.68 -10.69 -21.32
CA ARG A 120 10.44 -10.52 -22.57
C ARG A 120 9.64 -9.87 -23.72
N GLY A 121 8.70 -8.98 -23.39
CA GLY A 121 7.80 -8.31 -24.35
C GLY A 121 8.17 -6.86 -24.66
N PRO A 122 7.52 -6.23 -25.67
CA PRO A 122 7.72 -4.82 -26.00
C PRO A 122 7.22 -3.91 -24.88
N CYS A 123 7.71 -2.66 -24.84
CA CYS A 123 7.16 -1.62 -23.96
C CYS A 123 5.66 -1.44 -24.26
N ASP A 124 4.82 -1.50 -23.23
CA ASP A 124 3.38 -1.23 -23.36
C ASP A 124 2.97 -0.23 -22.28
N SER A 125 1.94 0.57 -22.57
CA SER A 125 1.37 1.51 -21.60
C SER A 125 -0.13 1.29 -21.42
N ILE A 126 -0.60 1.34 -20.18
CA ILE A 126 -2.02 1.47 -19.89
C ILE A 126 -2.32 2.89 -19.42
N ASN A 127 -3.56 3.31 -19.58
CA ASN A 127 -4.02 4.64 -19.30
C ASN A 127 -5.23 4.59 -18.38
N ILE A 128 -5.06 5.15 -17.19
CA ILE A 128 -5.99 5.12 -16.07
C ILE A 128 -6.68 6.50 -15.99
N PRO A 129 -7.99 6.58 -16.25
CA PRO A 129 -8.72 7.85 -16.32
C PRO A 129 -9.14 8.37 -14.93
N ASP A 130 -9.11 7.53 -13.90
CA ASP A 130 -9.43 7.91 -12.53
C ASP A 130 -8.54 7.13 -11.56
N VAL A 131 -7.53 7.79 -10.99
CA VAL A 131 -6.53 7.10 -10.14
C VAL A 131 -7.14 6.64 -8.82
N GLY A 132 -8.13 7.38 -8.29
CA GLY A 132 -8.78 7.06 -7.02
C GLY A 132 -9.65 5.81 -7.15
N GLU A 133 -10.43 5.70 -8.24
CA GLU A 133 -11.23 4.50 -8.53
C GLU A 133 -10.33 3.29 -8.80
N PHE A 134 -9.30 3.44 -9.63
CA PHE A 134 -8.37 2.34 -9.93
C PHE A 134 -7.61 1.87 -8.69
N ARG A 135 -7.20 2.79 -7.82
CA ARG A 135 -6.52 2.47 -6.57
C ARG A 135 -7.39 1.61 -5.65
N ARG A 136 -8.68 1.94 -5.49
CA ARG A 136 -9.58 1.17 -4.61
C ARG A 136 -9.72 -0.28 -5.08
N GLU A 137 -9.94 -0.46 -6.37
CA GLU A 137 -10.04 -1.80 -6.98
C GLU A 137 -8.72 -2.57 -6.89
N LEU A 138 -7.59 -1.90 -7.16
CA LEU A 138 -6.27 -2.52 -7.05
C LEU A 138 -5.92 -2.89 -5.60
N LEU A 139 -6.31 -2.05 -4.63
CA LEU A 139 -6.07 -2.30 -3.21
C LEU A 139 -6.78 -3.59 -2.74
N GLN A 140 -8.06 -3.71 -3.08
CA GLN A 140 -8.83 -4.91 -2.76
C GLN A 140 -8.22 -6.16 -3.41
N LEU A 141 -7.83 -6.06 -4.69
CA LEU A 141 -7.17 -7.13 -5.42
C LEU A 141 -5.85 -7.56 -4.74
N VAL A 142 -5.02 -6.59 -4.38
CA VAL A 142 -3.71 -6.84 -3.73
C VAL A 142 -3.91 -7.53 -2.39
N GLU A 143 -4.91 -7.12 -1.60
CA GLU A 143 -5.23 -7.74 -0.33
C GLU A 143 -5.70 -9.20 -0.50
N GLU A 144 -6.65 -9.44 -1.39
CA GLU A 144 -7.15 -10.80 -1.71
C GLU A 144 -6.01 -11.72 -2.17
N LEU A 145 -5.16 -11.25 -3.09
CA LEU A 145 -4.05 -12.07 -3.60
C LEU A 145 -2.93 -12.25 -2.57
N SER A 146 -2.63 -11.23 -1.77
CA SER A 146 -1.62 -11.36 -0.71
C SER A 146 -2.04 -12.41 0.31
N ASN A 147 -3.31 -12.45 0.70
CA ASN A 147 -3.81 -13.44 1.66
C ASN A 147 -3.82 -14.86 1.07
N ASN A 148 -4.02 -15.00 -0.24
CA ASN A 148 -4.07 -16.31 -0.90
C ASN A 148 -2.69 -16.88 -1.26
N TYR A 149 -1.72 -16.01 -1.58
CA TYR A 149 -0.45 -16.43 -2.18
C TYR A 149 0.79 -16.11 -1.34
N LEU A 150 0.69 -15.28 -0.30
CA LEU A 150 1.81 -14.95 0.59
C LEU A 150 1.51 -15.44 2.01
N THR A 151 2.36 -16.34 2.51
CA THR A 151 2.27 -16.82 3.89
C THR A 151 2.82 -15.77 4.86
N LEU A 152 2.14 -15.59 5.99
CA LEU A 152 2.68 -14.82 7.11
C LEU A 152 3.81 -15.60 7.79
N LYS A 153 4.92 -14.91 8.07
CA LYS A 153 6.05 -15.47 8.82
C LYS A 153 6.45 -14.52 9.93
N ILE A 154 6.95 -15.05 11.03
CA ILE A 154 7.60 -14.27 12.07
C ILE A 154 9.10 -14.44 11.87
N GLU A 155 9.82 -13.33 11.72
CA GLU A 155 11.28 -13.31 11.62
C GLU A 155 11.86 -12.50 12.77
N THR A 156 12.87 -13.04 13.44
CA THR A 156 13.63 -12.33 14.48
C THR A 156 14.88 -11.75 13.83
N ALA A 157 15.09 -10.44 13.95
CA ALA A 157 16.29 -9.82 13.39
C ALA A 157 17.51 -10.09 14.29
N ASP A 158 18.57 -10.64 13.71
CA ASP A 158 19.79 -11.09 14.40
C ASP A 158 20.55 -9.97 15.15
N HIS A 159 20.18 -8.70 14.96
CA HIS A 159 20.93 -7.56 15.52
C HIS A 159 20.08 -6.62 16.39
N SER A 160 18.75 -6.64 16.25
CA SER A 160 17.84 -5.78 17.04
C SER A 160 17.07 -6.56 18.12
N GLY A 161 17.03 -7.89 18.04
CA GLY A 161 16.49 -8.76 19.09
C GLY A 161 14.97 -8.85 19.17
N PHE A 162 14.23 -8.12 18.34
CA PHE A 162 12.76 -8.20 18.29
C PHE A 162 12.25 -8.88 17.01
N SER A 163 11.10 -9.54 17.15
CA SER A 163 10.45 -10.28 16.08
C SER A 163 9.51 -9.39 15.27
N LYS A 164 9.44 -9.60 13.97
CA LYS A 164 8.60 -8.85 13.02
C LYS A 164 7.72 -9.82 12.23
N VAL A 165 6.49 -9.42 11.94
CA VAL A 165 5.61 -10.18 11.03
C VAL A 165 5.89 -9.76 9.60
N ILE A 166 6.07 -10.74 8.74
CA ILE A 166 6.47 -10.60 7.35
C ILE A 166 5.39 -11.21 6.45
N ARG A 167 5.10 -10.54 5.34
CA ARG A 167 4.33 -11.07 4.22
C ARG A 167 5.04 -10.74 2.90
N GLY A 168 5.62 -11.76 2.25
CA GLY A 168 6.47 -11.56 1.08
C GLY A 168 7.71 -10.72 1.42
N ASN A 169 7.96 -9.64 0.67
CA ASN A 169 9.06 -8.70 0.92
C ASN A 169 8.65 -7.49 1.80
N ARG A 170 7.57 -7.64 2.58
CA ARG A 170 7.01 -6.55 3.38
C ARG A 170 6.88 -6.92 4.86
N VAL A 171 7.03 -5.92 5.70
CA VAL A 171 6.98 -5.98 7.16
C VAL A 171 5.69 -5.31 7.63
N ALA A 172 5.01 -5.94 8.57
CA ALA A 172 3.84 -5.38 9.22
C ALA A 172 4.28 -4.26 10.18
N VAL A 173 3.71 -3.08 10.01
CA VAL A 173 3.92 -1.93 10.90
C VAL A 173 2.59 -1.48 11.45
N ILE A 174 2.50 -1.41 12.77
CA ILE A 174 1.32 -0.94 13.49
C ILE A 174 1.29 0.59 13.42
N TYR A 175 0.13 1.15 13.11
CA TYR A 175 -0.09 2.59 13.16
C TYR A 175 -1.54 2.93 13.54
N CYS A 176 -1.77 4.16 13.99
CA CYS A 176 -3.09 4.70 14.31
C CYS A 176 -3.37 5.92 13.41
N PRO A 177 -4.45 5.92 12.59
CA PRO A 177 -4.75 7.00 11.67
C PRO A 177 -5.48 8.18 12.31
N VAL A 178 -6.18 7.96 13.42
CA VAL A 178 -7.16 8.94 13.93
C VAL A 178 -6.57 9.94 14.89
N ARG A 179 -5.46 9.66 15.56
CA ARG A 179 -4.72 10.51 16.51
C ARG A 179 -3.31 9.97 16.68
N PRO A 180 -2.33 10.78 17.12
CA PRO A 180 -1.10 10.22 17.68
C PRO A 180 -1.49 9.22 18.77
N TRP A 181 -1.19 7.95 18.55
CA TRP A 181 -0.98 7.02 19.66
C TRP A 181 0.16 7.60 20.50
N PRO A 182 0.26 7.32 21.81
CA PRO A 182 1.47 7.61 22.58
C PRO A 182 2.66 6.81 22.04
N TRP A 183 3.19 7.22 20.89
CA TRP A 183 4.46 6.80 20.33
C TRP A 183 5.62 7.47 21.08
N THR A 184 5.31 8.28 22.12
CA THR A 184 6.17 9.27 22.73
C THR A 184 7.29 8.65 23.55
N ARG A 185 8.51 8.98 23.14
CA ARG A 185 9.84 9.14 23.80
C ARG A 185 10.27 8.27 24.99
N SER A 186 9.38 7.72 25.81
CA SER A 186 9.70 6.99 27.03
C SER A 186 9.80 5.46 26.85
N TYR A 187 9.55 4.95 25.64
CA TYR A 187 9.46 3.51 25.38
C TYR A 187 10.30 3.08 24.16
N PRO A 188 10.80 1.83 24.09
CA PRO A 188 11.36 1.27 22.85
C PRO A 188 10.28 1.16 21.76
N THR A 189 10.03 2.26 21.05
CA THR A 189 8.97 2.42 20.04
C THR A 189 9.02 1.31 18.99
N GLU A 190 10.20 0.85 18.61
CA GLU A 190 10.36 -0.24 17.62
C GLU A 190 9.68 -1.55 18.05
N VAL A 191 9.77 -1.96 19.32
CA VAL A 191 9.19 -3.23 19.78
C VAL A 191 7.67 -3.22 19.64
N LEU A 192 7.03 -2.09 19.96
CA LEU A 192 5.59 -1.90 19.79
C LEU A 192 5.19 -1.88 18.32
N LEU A 193 5.96 -1.21 17.45
CA LEU A 193 5.62 -1.06 16.04
C LEU A 193 5.58 -2.37 15.27
N PHE A 194 6.36 -3.34 15.72
CA PHE A 194 6.53 -4.63 15.06
C PHE A 194 6.01 -5.82 15.87
N ASP A 195 5.32 -5.58 17.00
CA ASP A 195 4.84 -6.64 17.90
C ASP A 195 4.01 -7.68 17.14
N PRO A 196 4.47 -8.94 17.04
CA PRO A 196 3.79 -9.94 16.25
C PRO A 196 2.44 -10.38 16.84
N ILE A 197 2.31 -10.38 18.16
CA ILE A 197 1.05 -10.74 18.83
C ILE A 197 0.03 -9.64 18.57
N LEU A 198 0.44 -8.39 18.71
CA LEU A 198 -0.45 -7.26 18.43
C LEU A 198 -0.83 -7.19 16.95
N VAL A 199 0.08 -7.50 16.03
CA VAL A 199 -0.23 -7.64 14.59
C VAL A 199 -1.30 -8.71 14.35
N GLU A 200 -1.17 -9.89 14.96
CA GLU A 200 -2.16 -10.97 14.81
C GLU A 200 -3.53 -10.56 15.35
N LEU A 201 -3.59 -9.95 16.54
CA LEU A 201 -4.83 -9.45 17.13
C LEU A 201 -5.51 -8.41 16.23
N ILE A 202 -4.72 -7.49 15.64
CA ILE A 202 -5.23 -6.48 14.71
C ILE A 202 -5.69 -7.12 13.38
N LEU A 203 -4.99 -8.13 12.85
CA LEU A 203 -5.35 -8.70 11.55
C LEU A 203 -6.55 -9.66 11.62
N PHE A 204 -6.66 -10.46 12.68
CA PHE A 204 -7.56 -11.62 12.69
C PHE A 204 -8.68 -11.55 13.72
N ASP A 205 -8.42 -11.01 14.91
CA ASP A 205 -9.41 -10.99 16.01
C ASP A 205 -10.25 -9.72 15.97
N ARG A 206 -9.58 -8.56 15.83
CA ARG A 206 -10.18 -7.21 15.89
C ARG A 206 -10.95 -6.93 17.20
N ASP A 207 -10.81 -7.79 18.22
CA ASP A 207 -11.36 -7.59 19.55
C ASP A 207 -10.56 -6.54 20.32
N VAL A 208 -11.14 -5.35 20.44
CA VAL A 208 -10.60 -4.19 21.16
C VAL A 208 -10.18 -4.54 22.58
N LYS A 209 -10.93 -5.40 23.28
CA LYS A 209 -10.64 -5.76 24.66
C LYS A 209 -9.36 -6.58 24.74
N LYS A 210 -9.17 -7.57 23.86
CA LYS A 210 -7.95 -8.39 23.83
C LYS A 210 -6.73 -7.59 23.39
N ILE A 211 -6.91 -6.70 22.41
CA ILE A 211 -5.85 -5.77 21.96
C ILE A 211 -5.39 -4.92 23.16
N ARG A 212 -6.35 -4.33 23.89
CA ARG A 212 -6.06 -3.54 25.09
C ARG A 212 -5.40 -4.37 26.19
N GLU A 213 -5.95 -5.53 26.54
CA GLU A 213 -5.38 -6.43 27.55
C GLU A 213 -3.93 -6.81 27.23
N HIS A 214 -3.62 -7.04 25.95
CA HIS A 214 -2.25 -7.29 25.51
C HIS A 214 -1.35 -6.07 25.66
N CYS A 215 -1.81 -4.88 25.25
CA CYS A 215 -1.06 -3.64 25.41
C CYS A 215 -0.82 -3.29 26.89
N ASP A 216 -1.84 -3.36 27.74
CA ASP A 216 -1.73 -3.06 29.17
C ASP A 216 -0.76 -4.03 29.88
N ARG A 217 -0.70 -5.29 29.44
CA ARG A 217 0.23 -6.31 29.99
C ARG A 217 1.66 -6.15 29.49
N THR A 218 1.83 -5.90 28.19
CA THR A 218 3.14 -5.93 27.53
C THR A 218 3.83 -4.57 27.59
N TYR A 219 3.05 -3.50 27.63
CA TYR A 219 3.47 -2.11 27.58
C TYR A 219 2.76 -1.30 28.68
N PRO A 220 3.01 -1.59 29.97
CA PRO A 220 2.28 -0.98 31.08
C PRO A 220 2.42 0.55 31.15
N ASP A 221 3.55 1.10 30.66
CA ASP A 221 3.82 2.53 30.64
C ASP A 221 3.30 3.25 29.38
N LEU A 222 2.80 2.51 28.38
CA LEU A 222 2.36 3.04 27.09
C LEU A 222 1.33 4.16 27.24
N MET A 223 0.46 4.04 28.24
CA MET A 223 -0.60 5.01 28.48
C MET A 223 -0.26 6.02 29.57
N VAL A 224 0.80 5.81 30.37
CA VAL A 224 1.22 6.73 31.46
C VAL A 224 1.55 8.12 30.89
N ASP A 225 2.23 8.16 29.74
CA ASP A 225 2.51 9.44 29.06
C ASP A 225 1.27 10.03 28.37
N ALA A 226 0.32 9.19 27.91
CA ALA A 226 -0.95 9.66 27.37
C ALA A 226 -1.87 10.26 28.46
N TYR A 227 -1.72 9.83 29.72
CA TYR A 227 -2.48 10.30 30.88
C TYR A 227 -2.11 11.73 31.32
N VAL A 228 -0.87 12.17 31.09
CA VAL A 228 -0.36 13.44 31.62
C VAL A 228 -0.81 14.64 30.79
N ASP A 229 -1.10 14.44 29.50
CA ASP A 229 -1.30 15.56 28.56
C ASP A 229 -2.77 15.84 28.18
N MET A 230 -3.76 15.05 28.64
CA MET A 230 -5.13 15.22 28.15
C MET A 230 -6.26 15.05 29.20
N ASN A 231 -7.13 16.05 29.28
CA ASN A 231 -8.45 16.01 29.92
C ASN A 231 -9.40 15.07 29.14
N TYR A 232 -9.15 13.76 29.17
CA TYR A 232 -9.96 12.77 28.44
C TYR A 232 -10.90 11.99 29.34
N ASP A 233 -12.12 11.74 28.85
CA ASP A 233 -13.02 10.76 29.44
C ASP A 233 -12.48 9.35 29.15
N HIS A 234 -12.44 8.48 30.16
CA HIS A 234 -11.92 7.12 30.06
C HIS A 234 -12.65 6.27 29.00
N ASN A 235 -13.87 6.65 28.60
CA ASN A 235 -14.63 5.96 27.56
C ASN A 235 -14.13 6.23 26.13
N GLU A 236 -13.38 7.30 25.89
CA GLU A 236 -12.84 7.61 24.56
C GLU A 236 -11.58 6.79 24.21
N TRP A 237 -11.13 5.92 25.13
CA TRP A 237 -9.90 5.13 24.99
C TRP A 237 -10.04 3.97 24.01
N ASN A 238 -11.23 3.40 23.89
CA ASN A 238 -11.51 2.34 22.93
C ASN A 238 -11.29 2.82 21.49
N ILE A 239 -11.52 4.11 21.22
CA ILE A 239 -11.35 4.72 19.90
C ILE A 239 -9.91 4.54 19.41
N PHE A 240 -8.91 4.58 20.30
CA PHE A 240 -7.53 4.34 19.90
C PHE A 240 -7.38 2.91 19.38
N TYR A 241 -7.66 1.91 20.24
CA TYR A 241 -7.49 0.49 19.94
C TYR A 241 -8.34 0.04 18.73
N GLU A 242 -9.54 0.60 18.57
CA GLU A 242 -10.43 0.38 17.41
C GLU A 242 -9.79 0.83 16.09
N ASN A 243 -8.96 1.86 16.14
CA ASN A 243 -8.36 2.47 14.95
C ASN A 243 -6.95 1.96 14.64
N LEU A 244 -6.40 1.03 15.42
CA LEU A 244 -5.13 0.40 15.09
C LEU A 244 -5.20 -0.34 13.75
N LYS A 245 -4.22 -0.07 12.89
CA LYS A 245 -4.12 -0.64 11.54
C LYS A 245 -2.73 -1.16 11.27
N ILE A 246 -2.64 -2.11 10.36
CA ILE A 246 -1.38 -2.61 9.83
C ILE A 246 -1.10 -1.96 8.48
N ARG A 247 0.10 -1.40 8.34
CA ARG A 247 0.67 -0.99 7.05
C ARG A 247 1.80 -1.95 6.70
N TRP A 248 1.78 -2.46 5.47
CA TRP A 248 2.82 -3.36 4.96
C TRP A 248 3.91 -2.56 4.25
N ILE A 249 5.05 -2.37 4.92
CA ILE A 249 6.16 -1.55 4.43
C ILE A 249 7.24 -2.45 3.83
N ARG A 250 7.86 -2.05 2.72
CA ARG A 250 8.92 -2.85 2.07
C ARG A 250 10.11 -3.02 3.02
N ARG A 251 10.69 -4.22 3.07
CA ARG A 251 11.92 -4.47 3.87
C ARG A 251 13.01 -3.47 3.54
N GLY A 252 13.67 -2.95 4.57
CA GLY A 252 14.73 -1.95 4.46
C GLY A 252 14.24 -0.54 4.10
N GLN A 253 12.94 -0.34 3.84
CA GLN A 253 12.39 0.99 3.59
C GLN A 253 12.34 1.76 4.91
N GLN A 254 12.83 3.00 4.86
CA GLN A 254 12.73 3.91 5.98
C GLN A 254 11.35 4.56 6.00
N PHE A 255 10.75 4.64 7.19
CA PHE A 255 9.48 5.29 7.42
C PHE A 255 9.52 6.08 8.73
N ARG A 256 8.60 7.02 8.90
CA ARG A 256 8.35 7.67 10.20
C ARG A 256 6.86 7.65 10.50
N ILE A 257 6.56 7.80 11.77
CA ILE A 257 5.19 7.93 12.28
C ILE A 257 5.04 9.37 12.71
N ASN A 258 4.16 10.11 12.03
CA ASN A 258 3.93 11.50 12.40
C ASN A 258 3.14 11.57 13.71
N GLU A 259 3.47 12.53 14.57
CA GLU A 259 2.70 12.89 15.76
C GLU A 259 1.37 13.59 15.39
N HIS A 260 1.17 13.92 14.12
CA HIS A 260 -0.09 14.47 13.59
C HIS A 260 -0.88 13.43 12.79
N LEU A 261 -2.21 13.55 12.85
CA LEU A 261 -3.24 12.66 12.29
C LEU A 261 -2.78 11.86 11.05
N GLY A 262 -2.54 10.57 11.26
CA GLY A 262 -2.74 9.50 10.26
C GLY A 262 -1.96 9.51 8.96
N THR A 263 -0.73 10.02 8.97
CA THR A 263 0.15 9.92 7.80
C THR A 263 1.50 9.30 8.16
N LEU A 264 1.90 8.24 7.44
CA LEU A 264 3.32 7.88 7.32
C LEU A 264 3.90 8.79 6.24
N SER A 265 4.92 9.57 6.57
CA SER A 265 5.63 10.41 5.60
C SER A 265 6.99 9.82 5.25
N LEU A 266 7.45 10.10 4.02
CA LEU A 266 8.81 9.83 3.56
C LEU A 266 9.70 11.07 3.78
N LYS A 267 11.03 10.89 3.81
CA LYS A 267 12.08 11.77 4.40
C LYS A 267 11.83 13.28 4.44
N HIS A 268 11.68 13.87 5.65
CA HIS A 268 11.93 15.30 5.91
C HIS A 268 12.37 15.76 7.35
N GLU A 269 12.24 15.01 8.46
CA GLU A 269 12.72 15.41 9.84
C GLU A 269 13.03 14.22 10.79
N ASP A 270 13.41 14.44 12.07
CA ASP A 270 14.48 13.78 12.87
C ASP A 270 14.39 12.31 13.37
N HIS A 271 13.26 11.59 13.42
CA HIS A 271 13.21 10.18 13.89
C HIS A 271 12.65 9.20 12.83
N TRP A 272 13.48 8.24 12.41
CA TRP A 272 13.17 7.28 11.33
C TRP A 272 13.29 5.84 11.81
N PHE A 273 12.33 5.01 11.42
CA PHE A 273 12.34 3.57 11.61
C PHE A 273 12.70 2.88 10.29
N THR A 274 13.22 1.65 10.40
CA THR A 274 13.49 0.80 9.23
C THR A 274 12.67 -0.47 9.33
N ALA A 275 11.89 -0.74 8.29
CA ALA A 275 11.08 -1.95 8.15
C ALA A 275 11.95 -3.20 8.06
#